data_AF-A0AAU4B1R7-F1
#
_entry.id   AF-A0AAU4B1R7-F1
#
_cell.length_a   1.000
_cell.length_b   1.000
_cell.length_c   1.000
_cell.angle_alpha   90.00
_cell.angle_beta   90.00
_cell.angle_gamma   90.00
#
_symmetry.space_group_name_H-M   'P 1'
#
loop_
_entity.id
_entity.type
_entity.pdbx_description
1 polymer ?
#
loop_
_entity_poly.entity_id
_entity_poly.type
_entity_poly.pdbx_seq_one_letter_code
_entity_poly.pdbx_strand_id
1 'polypeptide(L)' 'MTRVVRYVGGPLDGLEVDVTAMPDFDPSGGAYQIVDGWEDRADYEPEPGGDPLVWVYRGPVSG' A
#
# COMPACT_ATOMS: atom_id res chain seq x y z
N MET A 1 -18.36 5.16 7.29
CA MET A 1 -17.47 4.02 7.57
C MET A 1 -16.07 4.47 7.26
N THR A 2 -15.13 4.33 8.20
CA THR A 2 -13.72 4.67 7.97
C THR A 2 -13.09 3.60 7.08
N ARG A 3 -12.30 4.00 6.09
CA ARG A 3 -11.52 3.12 5.21
C ARG A 3 -10.05 3.38 5.49
N VAL A 4 -9.35 2.40 6.07
CA VAL A 4 -7.93 2.49 6.40
C VAL A 4 -7.20 1.42 5.61
N VAL A 5 -6.20 1.81 4.82
CA VAL A 5 -5.27 0.89 4.18
C VAL A 5 -4.13 0.61 5.12
N ARG A 6 -3.82 -0.66 5.35
CA ARG A 6 -2.71 -1.12 6.19
C ARG A 6 -1.61 -1.73 5.32
N TYR A 7 -0.39 -1.28 5.52
CA TYR A 7 0.81 -1.80 4.89
C TYR A 7 1.36 -2.97 5.72
N VAL A 8 1.68 -4.08 5.07
CA VAL A 8 2.16 -5.31 5.71
C VAL A 8 3.46 -5.77 5.06
N GLY A 9 4.49 -5.97 5.88
CA GLY A 9 5.84 -6.30 5.48
C GLY A 9 6.59 -5.12 4.85
N GLY A 10 7.87 -5.34 4.54
CA GLY A 10 8.70 -4.34 3.88
C GLY A 10 9.03 -3.12 4.74
N PRO A 11 9.53 -2.05 4.13
CA PRO A 11 10.02 -0.86 4.84
C PRO A 11 8.93 0.02 5.50
N LEU A 12 7.67 -0.13 5.10
CA LEU A 12 6.54 0.64 5.64
C LEU A 12 5.58 -0.24 6.46
N ASP A 13 6.04 -1.39 6.95
CA ASP A 13 5.23 -2.31 7.74
C ASP A 13 4.54 -1.61 8.92
N GLY A 14 3.24 -1.85 9.06
CA GLY A 14 2.42 -1.26 10.11
C GLY A 14 1.97 0.18 9.85
N LEU A 15 2.35 0.80 8.73
CA LEU A 15 1.78 2.09 8.33
C LEU A 15 0.28 1.92 8.04
N GLU A 16 -0.52 2.85 8.53
CA GLU A 16 -1.96 2.93 8.28
C GLU A 16 -2.31 4.27 7.63
N VAL A 17 -3.06 4.23 6.53
CA VAL A 17 -3.45 5.42 5.76
C VAL A 17 -4.97 5.48 5.69
N ASP A 18 -5.55 6.57 6.22
CA ASP A 18 -6.97 6.85 6.09
C ASP A 18 -7.29 7.37 4.69
N VAL A 19 -8.11 6.60 3.95
CA VAL A 19 -8.56 6.91 2.59
C VAL A 19 -10.07 7.20 2.55
N THR A 20 -10.70 7.44 3.71
CA THR A 20 -12.13 7.71 3.82
C THR A 20 -12.58 8.91 2.99
N ALA A 21 -11.74 9.95 2.93
CA ALA A 21 -12.01 11.18 2.18
C ALA A 21 -11.66 11.08 0.68
N MET A 22 -11.26 9.90 0.18
CA MET A 22 -10.86 9.69 -1.21
C MET A 22 -11.94 8.85 -1.94
N PRO A 23 -12.97 9.49 -2.52
CA PRO A 23 -14.11 8.77 -3.09
C PRO A 23 -13.74 7.89 -4.29
N ASP A 24 -12.77 8.34 -5.10
CA ASP A 24 -12.32 7.63 -6.30
C ASP A 24 -11.14 6.68 -6.05
N PHE A 25 -10.75 6.52 -4.78
CA PHE A 25 -9.64 5.62 -4.43
C PHE A 25 -10.09 4.16 -4.47
N ASP A 26 -9.47 3.41 -5.37
CA ASP A 26 -9.61 1.96 -5.50
C ASP A 26 -8.48 1.24 -4.73
N PRO A 27 -8.76 0.69 -3.54
CA PRO A 27 -7.77 -0.01 -2.74
C PRO A 27 -7.34 -1.35 -3.37
N SER A 28 -8.05 -1.86 -4.38
CA SER A 28 -7.67 -3.12 -5.02
C SER A 28 -6.43 -3.02 -5.92
N GLY A 29 -6.02 -1.79 -6.29
CA GLY A 29 -4.91 -1.55 -7.20
C GLY A 29 -3.51 -1.46 -6.57
N GLY A 30 -3.40 -1.40 -5.24
CA GLY A 30 -2.11 -1.21 -4.58
C GLY A 30 -1.49 0.18 -4.77
N ALA A 31 -0.21 0.32 -4.41
CA ALA A 31 0.57 1.53 -4.65
C ALA A 31 2.09 1.30 -4.65
N TYR A 32 2.80 2.19 -5.34
CA TYR A 32 4.25 2.32 -5.30
C TYR A 32 4.68 3.47 -4.37
N GLN A 33 5.23 3.13 -3.22
CA GLN A 33 5.62 4.10 -2.18
C GLN A 33 7.08 4.52 -2.28
N ILE A 34 7.33 5.80 -2.00
CA ILE A 34 8.67 6.32 -1.82
C ILE A 34 9.12 5.98 -0.40
N VAL A 35 10.33 5.44 -0.28
CA VAL A 35 10.96 5.11 1.01
C VAL A 35 12.22 5.97 1.13
N ASP A 36 12.40 6.61 2.28
CA ASP A 36 13.57 7.45 2.51
C ASP A 36 14.86 6.64 2.39
N GLY A 37 15.83 7.18 1.65
CA GLY A 37 17.10 6.51 1.33
C GLY A 37 17.02 5.39 0.29
N TRP A 38 15.87 5.16 -0.36
CA TRP A 38 15.76 4.25 -1.51
C TRP A 38 15.74 5.01 -2.83
N GLU A 39 16.46 4.50 -3.83
CA GLU A 39 16.37 4.96 -5.21
C GLU A 39 15.13 4.38 -5.92
N ASP A 40 14.82 3.10 -5.65
CA ASP A 40 13.62 2.41 -6.12
C ASP A 40 12.37 2.75 -5.30
N ARG A 41 11.19 2.38 -5.81
CA ARG A 41 9.92 2.46 -5.07
C ARG A 41 9.58 1.12 -4.42
N ALA A 42 8.97 1.16 -3.25
CA ALA A 42 8.42 -0.04 -2.63
C ALA A 42 7.04 -0.35 -3.22
N ASP A 43 6.89 -1.52 -3.83
CA ASP A 43 5.62 -2.01 -4.37
C ASP A 43 4.79 -2.69 -3.29
N TYR A 44 3.51 -2.32 -3.21
CA TYR A 44 2.53 -2.85 -2.28
C TYR A 44 1.23 -3.14 -3.01
N GLU A 45 0.77 -4.38 -2.94
CA GLU A 45 -0.48 -4.81 -3.56
C GLU A 45 -1.32 -5.62 -2.57
N PRO A 46 -2.65 -5.56 -2.63
CA PRO A 46 -3.49 -6.50 -1.88
C PRO A 46 -3.29 -7.93 -2.37
N GLU A 47 -3.60 -8.90 -1.51
CA GLU A 47 -3.63 -10.30 -1.92
C GLU A 47 -4.83 -10.59 -2.84
N PRO A 48 -4.67 -11.37 -3.93
CA PRO A 48 -5.79 -11.77 -4.76
C PRO A 48 -6.88 -12.49 -3.96
N GLY A 49 -8.09 -11.91 -3.94
CA GLY A 49 -9.22 -12.44 -3.15
C GLY A 49 -9.14 -12.18 -1.65
N GLY A 50 -8.13 -11.44 -1.19
CA GLY A 50 -7.98 -10.99 0.19
C GLY A 50 -8.74 -9.70 0.50
N ASP A 51 -8.45 -9.12 1.67
CA ASP A 51 -8.95 -7.80 2.03
C ASP A 51 -8.23 -6.73 1.19
N PRO A 52 -8.94 -5.95 0.34
CA PRO A 52 -8.32 -4.92 -0.48
C PRO A 52 -7.69 -3.79 0.35
N LEU A 53 -8.06 -3.65 1.63
CA LEU A 53 -7.47 -2.67 2.55
C LEU A 53 -6.19 -3.15 3.23
N VAL A 54 -5.70 -4.35 2.91
CA VAL A 54 -4.41 -4.87 3.40
C VAL A 54 -3.45 -4.98 2.22
N TRP A 55 -2.43 -4.13 2.20
CA TRP A 55 -1.45 -4.08 1.12
C TRP A 55 -0.13 -4.72 1.56
N VAL A 56 0.28 -5.75 0.83
CA VAL A 56 1.45 -6.57 1.14
C VAL A 56 2.62 -6.14 0.26
N TYR A 57 3.78 -5.97 0.89
CA TYR A 57 5.01 -5.62 0.19
C TYR A 57 5.42 -6.70 -0.83
N ARG A 58 5.67 -6.30 -2.09
CA ARG A 58 6.07 -7.18 -3.19
C ARG A 58 7.55 -7.10 -3.56
N GLY A 59 8.24 -6.04 -3.13
CA GLY A 59 9.64 -5.81 -3.45
C GLY A 59 9.91 -4.37 -3.90
N PRO A 60 11.19 -4.01 -4.16
CA PRO A 60 11.50 -2.77 -4.83
C PRO A 60 11.16 -2.88 -6.33
N VAL A 61 10.63 -1.81 -6.90
CA VAL A 61 10.43 -1.63 -8.34
C VAL A 61 11.12 -0.35 -8.79
N SER A 62 11.86 -0.44 -9.89
CA SER A 62 12.52 0.73 -10.45
C SER A 62 11.50 1.71 -11.02
N GLY A 63 11.67 2.99 -10.67
CA GLY A 63 10.80 4.09 -11.05
C GLY A 63 11.10 4.70 -12.41
#